data_AF-Q094W6-F1
#
_entry.id   AF-Q094W6-F1
#
_cell.length_a   1.000
_cell.length_b   1.000
_cell.length_c   1.000
_cell.angle_alpha   90.00
_cell.angle_beta   90.00
_cell.angle_gamma   90.00
#
_symmetry.space_group_name_H-M   'P 1'
#
loop_
_entity.id
_entity.type
_entity.pdbx_description
1 polymer ?
#
loop_
_entity_poly.entity_id
_entity_poly.type
_entity_poly.pdbx_seq_one_letter_code
_entity_poly.pdbx_strand_id
1 'polypeptide(L)'
;MPSRIPLALIAAVVLGAFPTLAASSRGGTWAASLDKGQCQLFLRTQENPSSQTGFSVPLSAFQGLSTEEGSTAPFRLVREAGTFSFEGRFSHAQGAGHFQFEPSQAFAKTLAGWGYAPLTPDEHYHLALFDITSSWIQELASLGYKNLPLPELIQVGIFRVTPAFVREMRAVVDESMGLQDLIQLRIHGIDSAFVRSMSRPRGGAREKP
;
A
#
# COMPACT_ATOMS: atom_id res chain seq x y z
N MET A 1 29.82 39.07 -46.85
CA MET A 1 30.52 38.27 -45.82
C MET A 1 29.60 38.14 -44.61
N PRO A 2 29.34 36.93 -44.12
CA PRO A 2 28.33 36.66 -43.11
C PRO A 2 28.89 36.89 -41.70
N SER A 3 28.13 37.51 -40.79
CA SER A 3 28.44 37.49 -39.36
C SER A 3 27.33 36.73 -38.62
N ARG A 4 27.74 35.65 -37.96
CA ARG A 4 26.90 34.70 -37.24
C ARG A 4 26.62 35.23 -35.83
N ILE A 5 25.36 35.28 -35.44
CA ILE A 5 24.95 35.48 -34.05
C ILE A 5 24.99 34.10 -33.37
N PRO A 6 25.77 33.89 -32.29
CA PRO A 6 25.62 32.67 -31.51
C PRO A 6 24.42 32.82 -30.56
N LEU A 7 23.47 31.90 -30.74
CA LEU A 7 22.33 31.69 -29.87
C LEU A 7 22.83 31.04 -28.56
N ALA A 8 23.00 31.82 -27.50
CA ALA A 8 23.30 31.27 -26.18
C ALA A 8 21.99 30.78 -25.53
N LEU A 9 21.75 29.47 -25.61
CA LEU A 9 20.75 28.75 -24.82
C LEU A 9 21.18 28.80 -23.34
N ILE A 10 20.52 29.61 -22.53
CA ILE A 10 20.62 29.53 -21.07
C ILE A 10 19.73 28.37 -20.63
N ALA A 11 20.35 27.24 -20.31
CA ALA A 11 19.69 26.13 -19.64
C ALA A 11 19.36 26.56 -18.20
N ALA A 12 18.07 26.80 -17.93
CA ALA A 12 17.58 26.98 -16.58
C ALA A 12 17.58 25.61 -15.87
N VAL A 13 18.65 25.33 -15.11
CA VAL A 13 18.66 24.22 -14.16
C VAL A 13 17.76 24.63 -12.99
N VAL A 14 16.51 24.18 -13.02
CA VAL A 14 15.64 24.23 -11.85
C VAL A 14 16.14 23.18 -10.87
N LEU A 15 17.06 23.58 -10.00
CA LEU A 15 17.38 22.84 -8.78
C LEU A 15 16.11 22.85 -7.92
N GLY A 16 15.34 21.75 -8.00
CA GLY A 16 14.26 21.48 -7.08
C GLY A 16 14.85 21.33 -5.67
N ALA A 17 14.93 22.43 -4.94
CA ALA A 17 15.25 22.43 -3.53
C ALA A 17 14.06 21.80 -2.80
N PHE A 18 14.16 20.51 -2.47
CA PHE A 18 13.26 19.90 -1.51
C PHE A 18 13.58 20.53 -0.15
N PRO A 19 12.60 21.16 0.54
CA PRO A 19 12.83 21.58 1.90
C PRO A 19 13.08 20.33 2.74
N THR A 20 14.30 20.17 3.25
CA THR A 20 14.61 19.19 4.30
C THR A 20 14.04 19.73 5.61
N LEU A 21 12.72 19.61 5.77
CA LEU A 21 12.15 19.60 7.11
C LEU A 21 12.56 18.27 7.73
N ALA A 22 13.47 18.34 8.70
CA ALA A 22 13.81 17.24 9.59
C ALA A 22 12.61 16.91 10.49
N ALA A 23 11.52 16.41 9.90
CA ALA A 23 10.63 15.50 10.59
C ALA A 23 11.35 14.15 10.67
N SER A 24 11.15 13.39 11.74
CA SER A 24 11.73 12.05 11.91
C SER A 24 11.30 11.14 10.76
N SER A 25 12.05 11.17 9.66
CA SER A 25 11.75 10.43 8.45
C SER A 25 12.14 8.98 8.72
N ARG A 26 11.15 8.10 8.75
CA ARG A 26 11.41 6.66 8.79
C ARG A 26 11.93 6.26 7.41
N GLY A 27 13.17 5.80 7.38
CA GLY A 27 13.85 5.40 6.15
C GLY A 27 14.22 3.92 6.14
N GLY A 28 14.72 3.48 5.00
CA GLY A 28 15.13 2.11 4.82
C GLY A 28 15.62 1.79 3.42
N THR A 29 15.73 0.50 3.15
CA THR A 29 16.03 -0.02 1.82
C THR A 29 14.80 -0.63 1.20
N TRP A 30 14.71 -0.59 -0.12
CA TRP A 30 13.68 -1.29 -0.88
C TRP A 30 14.30 -2.18 -1.94
N ALA A 31 13.59 -3.26 -2.26
CA ALA A 31 13.79 -4.05 -3.46
C ALA A 31 12.44 -4.21 -4.17
N ALA A 32 12.45 -4.27 -5.49
CA ALA A 32 11.24 -4.41 -6.29
C ALA A 32 11.43 -5.38 -7.45
N SER A 33 10.32 -5.98 -7.86
CA SER A 33 10.19 -6.67 -9.14
C SER A 33 8.94 -6.16 -9.86
N LEU A 34 9.02 -5.93 -11.16
CA LEU A 34 7.93 -5.48 -12.00
C LEU A 34 7.40 -6.67 -12.81
N ASP A 35 6.15 -7.06 -12.59
CA ASP A 35 5.48 -8.14 -13.33
C ASP A 35 4.03 -7.77 -13.63
N LYS A 36 3.58 -7.98 -14.87
CA LYS A 36 2.18 -7.80 -15.30
C LYS A 36 1.52 -6.48 -14.86
N GLY A 37 2.25 -5.37 -14.95
CA GLY A 37 1.75 -4.04 -14.54
C GLY A 37 1.64 -3.85 -13.02
N GLN A 38 2.25 -4.73 -12.23
CA GLN A 38 2.40 -4.63 -10.78
C GLN A 38 3.86 -4.45 -10.41
N CYS A 39 4.11 -3.67 -9.37
CA CYS A 39 5.37 -3.61 -8.65
C CYS A 39 5.21 -4.42 -7.37
N GLN A 40 5.94 -5.53 -7.26
CA GLN A 40 6.11 -6.24 -6.00
C GLN A 40 7.26 -5.60 -5.24
N LEU A 41 6.93 -4.88 -4.17
CA LEU A 41 7.88 -4.10 -3.38
C LEU A 41 8.16 -4.80 -2.05
N PHE A 42 9.42 -4.76 -1.62
CA PHE A 42 9.87 -5.24 -0.33
C PHE A 42 10.59 -4.11 0.38
N LEU A 43 10.09 -3.69 1.54
CA LEU A 43 10.69 -2.63 2.36
C LEU A 43 11.36 -3.22 3.59
N ARG A 44 12.55 -2.72 3.90
CA ARG A 44 13.28 -3.02 5.14
C ARG A 44 13.60 -1.70 5.82
N THR A 45 13.10 -1.52 7.04
CA THR A 45 13.34 -0.30 7.80
C THR A 45 14.71 -0.33 8.48
N GLN A 46 15.25 0.85 8.82
CA GLN A 46 16.51 0.93 9.55
C GLN A 46 16.39 0.45 11.00
N GLU A 47 15.22 0.60 11.64
CA GLU A 47 15.02 0.18 13.02
C GLU A 47 14.95 -1.35 13.18
N ASN A 48 14.55 -2.07 12.13
CA ASN A 48 14.46 -3.52 12.14
C ASN A 48 15.00 -4.14 10.84
N PRO A 49 16.34 -4.16 10.66
CA PRO A 49 16.97 -4.59 9.42
C PRO A 49 16.82 -6.11 9.15
N SER A 50 16.50 -6.91 10.16
CA SER A 50 16.27 -8.36 9.99
C SER A 50 14.88 -8.68 9.43
N SER A 51 13.96 -7.72 9.47
CA SER A 51 12.60 -7.88 8.92
C SER A 51 12.46 -7.18 7.58
N GLN A 52 11.62 -7.74 6.71
CA GLN A 52 11.19 -7.08 5.48
C GLN A 52 9.68 -7.26 5.30
N THR A 53 9.00 -6.23 4.81
CA THR A 53 7.58 -6.28 4.52
C THR A 53 7.36 -6.20 3.01
N GLY A 54 6.71 -7.20 2.46
CA GLY A 54 6.40 -7.29 1.03
C GLY A 54 4.95 -6.91 0.73
N PHE A 55 4.72 -6.15 -0.34
CA PHE A 55 3.39 -5.86 -0.87
C PHE A 55 3.43 -5.56 -2.36
N SER A 56 2.32 -5.87 -3.05
CA SER A 56 2.13 -5.55 -4.47
C SER A 56 1.30 -4.28 -4.65
N VAL A 57 1.71 -3.43 -5.58
CA VAL A 57 1.03 -2.18 -5.97
C VAL A 57 1.01 -2.05 -7.49
N PRO A 58 -0.09 -1.59 -8.12
CA PRO A 58 -0.10 -1.29 -9.55
C PRO A 58 0.94 -0.24 -9.93
N LEU A 59 1.58 -0.37 -11.09
CA LEU A 59 2.57 0.62 -11.57
C LEU A 59 1.98 2.03 -11.65
N SER A 60 0.69 2.14 -11.99
CA SER A 60 -0.03 3.40 -12.09
C SER A 60 -0.23 4.14 -10.76
N ALA A 61 -0.03 3.47 -9.62
CA ALA A 61 -0.12 4.11 -8.31
C ALA A 61 1.13 4.94 -7.98
N PHE A 62 2.23 4.73 -8.71
CA PHE A 62 3.46 5.47 -8.50
C PHE A 62 3.48 6.74 -9.33
N GLN A 63 3.92 7.82 -8.70
CA GLN A 63 4.20 9.09 -9.38
C GLN A 63 5.68 9.14 -9.72
N GLY A 64 6.01 9.31 -11.01
CA GLY A 64 7.39 9.44 -11.49
C GLY A 64 8.15 8.12 -11.69
N LEU A 65 7.51 6.97 -11.47
CA LEU A 65 8.14 5.67 -11.75
C LEU A 65 8.41 5.52 -13.24
N SER A 66 9.69 5.41 -13.60
CA SER A 66 10.14 5.07 -14.95
C SER A 66 10.56 3.60 -14.97
N THR A 67 10.02 2.86 -15.94
CA THR A 67 10.36 1.44 -16.17
C THR A 67 11.41 1.28 -17.27
N GLU A 68 12.06 2.37 -17.68
CA GLU A 68 13.13 2.34 -18.68
C GLU A 68 14.37 1.64 -18.09
N GLU A 69 15.06 0.89 -18.95
CA GLU A 69 16.23 0.12 -18.53
C GLU A 69 17.32 1.03 -17.96
N GLY A 70 17.78 0.73 -16.75
CA GLY A 70 18.82 1.50 -16.08
C GLY A 70 18.34 2.81 -15.45
N SER A 71 17.05 3.12 -15.49
CA SER A 71 16.47 4.34 -14.93
C SER A 71 16.78 4.48 -13.43
N THR A 72 17.12 5.70 -13.03
CA THR A 72 17.35 6.11 -11.64
C THR A 72 16.41 7.25 -11.21
N ALA A 73 15.34 7.48 -11.97
CA ALA A 73 14.40 8.54 -11.67
C ALA A 73 13.75 8.28 -10.30
N PRO A 74 13.75 9.28 -9.39
CA PRO A 74 13.05 9.14 -8.11
C PRO A 74 11.56 9.04 -8.36
N PHE A 75 10.88 8.22 -7.56
CA PHE A 75 9.45 8.00 -7.68
C PHE A 75 8.79 7.97 -6.31
N ARG A 76 7.47 8.14 -6.27
CA ARG A 76 6.71 8.25 -5.02
C ARG A 76 5.48 7.36 -5.03
N LEU A 77 5.14 6.86 -3.85
CA LEU A 77 3.84 6.26 -3.56
C LEU A 77 3.14 7.18 -2.56
N VAL A 78 2.14 7.92 -3.04
CA VAL A 78 1.36 8.85 -2.23
C VAL A 78 0.12 8.12 -1.73
N ARG A 79 -0.02 8.04 -0.40
CA ARG A 79 -1.18 7.48 0.28
C ARG A 79 -1.76 8.51 1.24
N GLU A 80 -2.99 8.27 1.68
CA GLU A 80 -3.67 9.22 2.57
C GLU A 80 -2.90 9.42 3.89
N ALA A 81 -2.41 8.32 4.46
CA ALA A 81 -1.63 8.30 5.71
C ALA A 81 -0.15 8.73 5.54
N GLY A 82 0.33 9.00 4.33
CA GLY A 82 1.68 9.51 4.13
C GLY A 82 2.26 9.17 2.76
N THR A 83 3.46 9.70 2.51
CA THR A 83 4.14 9.53 1.23
C THR A 83 5.43 8.73 1.42
N PHE A 84 5.61 7.70 0.60
CA PHE A 84 6.88 7.02 0.44
C PHE A 84 7.60 7.61 -0.77
N SER A 85 8.82 8.09 -0.56
CA SER A 85 9.72 8.54 -1.62
C SER A 85 10.82 7.51 -1.83
N PHE A 86 11.08 7.14 -3.07
CA PHE A 86 12.01 6.09 -3.45
C PHE A 86 13.09 6.65 -4.36
N GLU A 87 14.33 6.31 -4.04
CA GLU A 87 15.50 6.52 -4.89
C GLU A 87 16.20 5.19 -5.10
N GLY A 88 16.78 4.97 -6.28
CA GLY A 88 17.43 3.73 -6.62
C GLY A 88 17.52 3.53 -8.11
N ARG A 89 17.61 2.27 -8.54
CA ARG A 89 17.74 1.91 -9.96
C ARG A 89 16.86 0.73 -10.30
N PHE A 90 16.33 0.73 -11.52
CA PHE A 90 15.75 -0.46 -12.16
C PHE A 90 16.66 -1.02 -13.26
N SER A 91 16.73 -2.33 -13.36
CA SER A 91 17.36 -3.08 -14.44
C SER A 91 16.70 -4.44 -14.58
N HIS A 92 16.42 -4.88 -15.81
CA HIS A 92 15.78 -6.17 -16.10
C HIS A 92 14.49 -6.40 -15.28
N ALA A 93 13.63 -5.38 -15.20
CA ALA A 93 12.39 -5.37 -14.41
C ALA A 93 12.57 -5.60 -12.90
N GLN A 94 13.79 -5.51 -12.37
CA GLN A 94 14.09 -5.55 -10.94
C GLN A 94 14.64 -4.20 -10.51
N GLY A 95 14.45 -3.82 -9.26
CA GLY A 95 15.01 -2.59 -8.74
C GLY A 95 15.39 -2.67 -7.27
N ALA A 96 16.26 -1.77 -6.86
CA ALA A 96 16.62 -1.61 -5.46
C ALA A 96 17.11 -0.19 -5.16
N GLY A 97 17.03 0.19 -3.89
CA GLY A 97 17.57 1.45 -3.40
C GLY A 97 17.11 1.80 -2.00
N HIS A 98 16.93 3.09 -1.75
CA HIS A 98 16.53 3.64 -0.45
C HIS A 98 15.16 4.31 -0.53
N PHE A 99 14.44 4.28 0.59
CA PHE A 99 13.18 4.98 0.71
C PHE A 99 13.17 5.87 1.96
N GLN A 100 12.30 6.86 1.92
CA GLN A 100 11.93 7.70 3.05
C GLN A 100 10.41 7.77 3.15
N PHE A 101 9.88 7.70 4.37
CA PHE A 101 8.48 7.87 4.67
C PHE A 101 8.23 9.21 5.37
N GLU A 102 7.27 9.96 4.84
CA GLU A 102 6.77 11.19 5.41
C GLU A 102 5.31 11.02 5.85
N PRO A 103 5.01 11.11 7.17
CA PRO A 103 3.66 10.92 7.69
C PRO A 103 2.72 12.08 7.33
N SER A 104 1.45 11.75 7.07
CA SER A 104 0.41 12.74 6.74
C SER A 104 -0.22 13.36 7.99
N GLN A 105 0.11 14.62 8.27
CA GLN A 105 -0.50 15.35 9.38
C GLN A 105 -2.01 15.57 9.21
N ALA A 106 -2.48 15.67 7.97
CA ALA A 106 -3.91 15.78 7.67
C ALA A 106 -4.66 14.51 8.08
N PHE A 107 -4.12 13.35 7.74
CA PHE A 107 -4.71 12.06 8.12
C PHE A 107 -4.73 11.84 9.63
N ALA A 108 -3.62 12.14 10.32
CA ALA A 108 -3.56 12.07 11.77
C ALA A 108 -4.61 12.97 12.45
N LYS A 109 -4.82 14.19 11.93
CA LYS A 109 -5.88 15.10 12.42
C LYS A 109 -7.28 14.54 12.18
N THR A 110 -7.53 13.92 11.03
CA THR A 110 -8.80 13.25 10.75
C THR A 110 -9.11 12.17 11.79
N LEU A 111 -8.14 11.27 12.06
CA LEU A 111 -8.33 10.21 13.05
C LEU A 111 -8.50 10.77 14.47
N ALA A 112 -7.71 11.79 14.85
CA ALA A 112 -7.87 12.46 16.15
C ALA A 112 -9.27 13.10 16.28
N GLY A 113 -9.81 13.68 15.20
CA GLY A 113 -11.18 14.20 15.15
C GLY A 113 -12.27 13.14 15.35
N TRP A 114 -11.95 11.87 15.12
CA TRP A 114 -12.83 10.72 15.41
C TRP A 114 -12.59 10.11 16.79
N GLY A 115 -11.70 10.69 17.59
CA GLY A 115 -11.40 10.24 18.95
C GLY A 115 -10.28 9.22 19.07
N TYR A 116 -9.53 8.95 18.00
CA TYR A 116 -8.30 8.15 18.11
C TYR A 116 -7.22 8.90 18.89
N ALA A 117 -6.44 8.16 19.67
CA ALA A 117 -5.25 8.70 20.31
C ALA A 117 -4.25 9.21 19.25
N PRO A 118 -3.34 10.14 19.61
CA PRO A 118 -2.26 10.55 18.72
C PRO A 118 -1.47 9.35 18.21
N LEU A 119 -1.31 9.27 16.90
CA LEU A 119 -0.60 8.16 16.25
C LEU A 119 0.87 8.14 16.70
N THR A 120 1.34 6.98 17.13
CA THR A 120 2.78 6.74 17.24
C THR A 120 3.42 6.75 15.84
N PRO A 121 4.74 7.02 15.72
CA PRO A 121 5.43 6.95 14.43
C PRO A 121 5.26 5.59 13.73
N ASP A 122 5.22 4.52 14.52
CA ASP A 122 5.08 3.15 14.02
C ASP A 122 3.67 2.86 13.50
N GLU A 123 2.63 3.26 14.23
CA GLU A 123 1.24 3.12 13.77
C GLU A 123 0.99 3.93 12.50
N HIS A 124 1.49 5.17 12.44
CA HIS A 124 1.33 6.01 11.25
C HIS A 124 1.98 5.39 10.02
N TYR A 125 3.19 4.85 10.19
CA TYR A 125 3.89 4.11 9.14
C TYR A 125 3.09 2.89 8.68
N HIS A 126 2.57 2.07 9.60
CA HIS A 126 1.82 0.86 9.25
C HIS A 126 0.47 1.15 8.58
N LEU A 127 -0.24 2.21 9.02
CA LEU A 127 -1.47 2.68 8.36
C LEU A 127 -1.18 3.05 6.91
N ALA A 128 -0.09 3.77 6.65
CA ALA A 128 0.35 4.08 5.30
C ALA A 128 0.82 2.84 4.55
N LEU A 129 1.58 1.92 5.16
CA LEU A 129 2.13 0.73 4.53
C LEU A 129 1.06 -0.23 4.03
N PHE A 130 -0.04 -0.37 4.77
CA PHE A 130 -1.18 -1.22 4.41
C PHE A 130 -2.33 -0.46 3.72
N ASP A 131 -2.10 0.80 3.36
CA ASP A 131 -3.04 1.65 2.63
C ASP A 131 -4.43 1.75 3.29
N ILE A 132 -4.42 1.88 4.63
CA ILE A 132 -5.64 2.04 5.42
C ILE A 132 -6.09 3.50 5.29
N THR A 133 -7.19 3.71 4.58
CA THR A 133 -7.77 5.04 4.33
C THR A 133 -8.87 5.38 5.33
N SER A 134 -9.18 6.68 5.44
CA SER A 134 -10.32 7.19 6.21
C SER A 134 -11.63 6.60 5.69
N SER A 135 -11.77 6.45 4.37
CA SER A 135 -12.93 5.81 3.74
C SER A 135 -13.06 4.33 4.12
N TRP A 136 -11.96 3.58 4.16
CA TRP A 136 -11.97 2.18 4.58
C TRP A 136 -12.48 2.05 6.02
N ILE A 137 -11.95 2.86 6.94
CA ILE A 137 -12.36 2.87 8.35
C ILE A 137 -13.86 3.18 8.48
N GLN A 138 -14.35 4.19 7.76
CA GLN A 138 -15.77 4.55 7.75
C GLN A 138 -16.66 3.44 7.17
N GLU A 139 -16.22 2.79 6.10
CA GLU A 139 -16.94 1.67 5.51
C GLU A 139 -17.03 0.48 6.48
N LEU A 140 -15.96 0.14 7.20
CA LEU A 140 -16.01 -0.89 8.24
C LEU A 140 -16.99 -0.52 9.36
N ALA A 141 -16.99 0.74 9.80
CA ALA A 141 -17.95 1.23 10.79
C ALA A 141 -19.41 1.13 10.29
N SER A 142 -19.65 1.40 9.00
CA SER A 142 -20.97 1.25 8.35
C SER A 142 -21.42 -0.22 8.27
N LEU A 143 -20.46 -1.16 8.18
CA LEU A 143 -20.71 -2.61 8.24
C LEU A 143 -20.89 -3.13 9.68
N GLY A 144 -20.87 -2.24 10.67
CA GLY A 144 -21.10 -2.56 12.09
C GLY A 144 -19.83 -2.73 12.92
N TYR A 145 -18.64 -2.65 12.32
CA TYR A 145 -17.36 -2.71 13.03
C TYR A 145 -16.94 -1.32 13.48
N LYS A 146 -17.61 -0.82 14.51
CA LYS A 146 -17.42 0.53 15.04
C LYS A 146 -16.32 0.55 16.11
N ASN A 147 -15.67 1.69 16.26
CA ASN A 147 -14.68 1.96 17.33
C ASN A 147 -13.53 0.95 17.37
N LEU A 148 -13.10 0.46 16.21
CA LEU A 148 -11.95 -0.45 16.14
C LEU A 148 -10.69 0.25 16.64
N PRO A 149 -9.95 -0.32 17.59
CA PRO A 149 -8.69 0.23 18.05
C PRO A 149 -7.64 0.18 16.92
N LEU A 150 -6.67 1.09 16.94
CA LEU A 150 -5.62 1.20 15.89
C LEU A 150 -4.88 -0.12 15.60
N PRO A 151 -4.47 -0.91 16.61
CA PRO A 151 -3.85 -2.21 16.36
C PRO A 151 -4.73 -3.16 15.53
N GLU A 152 -6.04 -3.13 15.74
CA GLU A 152 -6.98 -3.97 14.99
C GLU A 152 -7.17 -3.46 13.55
N LEU A 153 -7.21 -2.14 13.34
CA LEU A 153 -7.20 -1.57 11.99
C LEU A 153 -5.93 -1.97 11.22
N ILE A 154 -4.77 -1.92 11.87
CA ILE A 154 -3.50 -2.36 11.27
C ILE A 154 -3.55 -3.85 10.92
N GLN A 155 -4.08 -4.69 11.82
CA GLN A 155 -4.26 -6.13 11.56
C GLN A 155 -5.15 -6.41 10.35
N VAL A 156 -6.27 -5.68 10.22
CA VAL A 156 -7.15 -5.72 9.04
C VAL A 156 -6.39 -5.38 7.76
N GLY A 157 -5.53 -4.37 7.79
CA GLY A 157 -4.67 -4.00 6.66
C GLY A 157 -3.65 -5.09 6.29
N ILE A 158 -2.96 -5.64 7.29
CA ILE A 158 -1.98 -6.74 7.11
C ILE A 158 -2.61 -7.91 6.35
N PHE A 159 -3.81 -8.33 6.78
CA PHE A 159 -4.52 -9.46 6.18
C PHE A 159 -5.46 -9.07 5.04
N ARG A 160 -5.46 -7.81 4.60
CA ARG A 160 -6.28 -7.30 3.48
C ARG A 160 -7.78 -7.61 3.65
N VAL A 161 -8.31 -7.42 4.86
CA VAL A 161 -9.74 -7.51 5.17
C VAL A 161 -10.44 -6.23 4.71
N THR A 162 -10.62 -6.08 3.39
CA THR A 162 -11.23 -4.90 2.78
C THR A 162 -12.75 -4.86 3.01
N PRO A 163 -13.41 -3.69 2.97
CA PRO A 163 -14.87 -3.64 3.12
C PRO A 163 -15.59 -4.46 2.03
N ALA A 164 -15.02 -4.52 0.82
CA ALA A 164 -15.50 -5.39 -0.25
C ALA A 164 -15.43 -6.86 0.13
N PHE A 165 -14.30 -7.33 0.66
CA PHE A 165 -14.15 -8.70 1.15
C PHE A 165 -15.15 -9.01 2.27
N VAL A 166 -15.36 -8.09 3.21
CA VAL A 166 -16.35 -8.30 4.28
C VAL A 166 -17.76 -8.49 3.71
N ARG A 167 -18.18 -7.62 2.78
CA ARG A 167 -19.49 -7.73 2.11
C ARG A 167 -19.63 -9.07 1.39
N GLU A 168 -18.61 -9.49 0.66
CA GLU A 168 -18.62 -10.77 -0.05
C GLU A 168 -18.71 -11.96 0.90
N MET A 169 -17.90 -12.00 1.96
CA MET A 169 -17.89 -13.12 2.90
C MET A 169 -19.20 -13.22 3.69
N ARG A 170 -19.77 -12.08 4.10
CA ARG A 170 -21.07 -12.05 4.75
C ARG A 170 -22.19 -12.60 3.87
N ALA A 171 -22.12 -12.34 2.57
CA ALA A 171 -23.12 -12.84 1.62
C ALA A 171 -22.99 -14.34 1.33
N VAL A 172 -21.81 -14.96 1.48
CA VAL A 172 -21.57 -16.38 1.13
C VAL A 172 -21.42 -17.31 2.33
N VAL A 173 -21.09 -16.78 3.51
CA VAL A 173 -20.89 -17.57 4.75
C VAL A 173 -21.98 -17.24 5.77
N ASP A 174 -21.96 -16.04 6.35
CA ASP A 174 -22.87 -15.61 7.42
C ASP A 174 -22.91 -14.07 7.51
N GLU A 175 -24.09 -13.45 7.55
CA GLU A 175 -24.23 -11.99 7.62
C GLU A 175 -23.67 -11.38 8.92
N SER A 176 -23.54 -12.18 9.98
CA SER A 176 -23.15 -11.78 11.33
C SER A 176 -21.66 -11.95 11.65
N MET A 177 -20.83 -12.34 10.68
CA MET A 177 -19.40 -12.63 10.91
C MET A 177 -18.68 -11.52 11.67
N GLY A 178 -17.93 -11.93 12.70
CA GLY A 178 -17.04 -11.04 13.44
C GLY A 178 -15.83 -10.64 12.60
N LEU A 179 -15.19 -9.52 12.96
CA LEU A 179 -14.00 -9.06 12.25
C LEU A 179 -12.84 -10.05 12.39
N GLN A 180 -12.71 -10.66 13.56
CA GLN A 180 -11.70 -11.68 13.84
C GLN A 180 -11.88 -12.93 12.99
N ASP A 181 -13.12 -13.36 12.74
CA ASP A 181 -13.39 -14.50 11.84
C ASP A 181 -12.93 -14.20 10.42
N LEU A 182 -13.20 -12.98 9.94
CA LEU A 182 -12.78 -12.52 8.62
C LEU A 182 -11.25 -12.45 8.49
N ILE A 183 -10.56 -12.04 9.55
CA ILE A 183 -9.09 -12.08 9.63
C ILE A 183 -8.60 -13.53 9.54
N GLN A 184 -9.19 -14.47 10.28
CA GLN A 184 -8.81 -15.88 10.24
C GLN A 184 -8.99 -16.49 8.84
N LEU A 185 -10.09 -16.17 8.16
CA LEU A 185 -10.28 -16.61 6.77
C LEU A 185 -9.15 -16.14 5.86
N ARG A 186 -8.72 -14.88 5.97
CA ARG A 186 -7.60 -14.34 5.21
C ARG A 186 -6.26 -15.00 5.54
N ILE A 187 -6.00 -15.28 6.83
CA ILE A 187 -4.82 -16.03 7.27
C ILE A 187 -4.76 -17.40 6.59
N HIS A 188 -5.91 -18.07 6.44
CA HIS A 188 -6.02 -19.37 5.78
C HIS A 188 -6.19 -19.29 4.25
N GLY A 189 -6.11 -18.11 3.65
CA GLY A 189 -6.27 -17.92 2.21
C GLY A 189 -7.68 -18.24 1.69
N ILE A 190 -8.68 -18.20 2.56
CA ILE A 190 -10.08 -18.49 2.22
C ILE A 190 -10.73 -17.20 1.71
N ASP A 191 -11.29 -17.28 0.51
CA ASP A 191 -12.06 -16.20 -0.12
C ASP A 191 -13.45 -16.68 -0.58
N SER A 192 -14.23 -15.75 -1.12
CA SER A 192 -15.59 -16.01 -1.59
C SER A 192 -15.62 -17.02 -2.75
N ALA A 193 -14.59 -17.06 -3.59
CA ALA A 193 -14.48 -18.02 -4.68
C ALA A 193 -14.24 -19.45 -4.15
N PHE A 194 -13.35 -19.61 -3.18
CA PHE A 194 -13.10 -20.88 -2.51
C PHE A 194 -14.38 -21.41 -1.84
N VAL A 195 -15.09 -20.58 -1.07
CA VAL A 195 -16.35 -20.97 -0.41
C VAL A 195 -17.40 -21.43 -1.43
N ARG A 196 -17.62 -20.67 -2.51
CA ARG A 196 -18.55 -21.05 -3.58
C ARG A 196 -18.17 -22.36 -4.27
N SER A 197 -16.88 -22.68 -4.37
CA SER A 197 -16.43 -23.94 -4.96
C SER A 197 -16.80 -25.16 -4.10
N MET A 198 -16.85 -25.00 -2.78
CA MET A 198 -17.24 -26.06 -1.84
C MET A 198 -18.76 -26.27 -1.80
N SER A 199 -19.56 -25.22 -1.99
CA SER A 199 -21.02 -25.29 -2.00
C SER A 199 -21.61 -25.88 -3.29
N ARG A 200 -20.78 -26.14 -4.31
CA ARG A 200 -21.24 -26.86 -5.51
C ARG A 200 -21.47 -28.34 -5.15
N PRO A 201 -22.67 -28.90 -5.42
CA PRO A 201 -22.87 -30.33 -5.28
C PRO A 201 -21.84 -31.06 -6.15
N ARG A 202 -21.08 -31.99 -5.59
CA ARG A 202 -20.34 -32.96 -6.41
C ARG A 202 -21.38 -33.70 -7.25
N GLY A 203 -21.41 -33.44 -8.55
CA GLY A 203 -22.31 -34.08 -9.49
C GLY A 203 -22.10 -35.58 -9.45
N GLY A 204 -22.92 -36.28 -8.66
CA GLY A 204 -23.06 -37.73 -8.71
C GLY A 204 -23.89 -38.06 -9.94
N ALA A 205 -23.24 -38.20 -11.10
CA ALA A 205 -23.81 -38.93 -12.21
C ALA A 205 -23.91 -40.40 -11.79
N ARG A 206 -25.06 -40.79 -11.22
CA ARG A 206 -25.51 -42.18 -11.30
C ARG A 206 -26.06 -42.35 -12.71
N GLU A 207 -25.26 -42.93 -13.60
CA GLU A 207 -25.80 -43.63 -14.76
C GLU A 207 -26.79 -44.66 -14.25
N LYS A 208 -28.05 -44.54 -14.69
CA LYS A 208 -29.06 -45.58 -14.50
C LYS A 208 -28.82 -46.70 -15.52
N PRO A 209 -29.13 -47.95 -15.16
CA PRO A 209 -28.69 -49.17 -15.85
C PRO A 209 -29.25 -49.31 -17.27
#